data_AF-I3ZUA7-F1
#
_entry.id   AF-I3ZUA7-F1
#
_cell.length_a   1.000
_cell.length_b   1.000
_cell.length_c   1.000
_cell.angle_alpha   90.00
_cell.angle_beta   90.00
_cell.angle_gamma   90.00
#
_symmetry.space_group_name_H-M   'P 1'
#
loop_
_entity.id
_entity.type
_entity.pdbx_description
1 polymer ?
#
loop_
_entity_poly.entity_id
_entity_poly.type
_entity_poly.pdbx_seq_one_letter_code
_entity_poly.pdbx_strand_id
1 'polypeptide(L)'
;MGLTVPHVVLLADIVLFLVISYAAVYAIKRIHRYGEPLDRFIIIIAASLFLAAAGRLLDVIDDVTEPDPVIFSAEQVLYFFSIIGVAYGLLSYISSVERRILPAPVKGVGSDDLSPGGYLYTGEGEVQELIASVKAPVLVVTRSPWKYKEFENVQTLWVTQAGEEGVGPTRLHVILEAAVSFMRGGGRLVIIDCLEVLILYNDFSSVFRFLSTLKDYAVSSRSTLLLLVGRDTLREREFKLLAREFQPIKNLREILRTSS
;
A
#
# COMPACT_ATOMS: atom_id res chain seq x y z
N MET A 1 -25.61 -6.82 -50.12
CA MET A 1 -25.00 -7.01 -48.79
C MET A 1 -25.78 -8.10 -48.09
N GLY A 2 -25.20 -9.30 -48.03
CA GLY A 2 -25.72 -10.41 -47.24
C GLY A 2 -24.90 -10.51 -45.96
N LEU A 3 -25.51 -10.99 -44.89
CA LEU A 3 -24.80 -11.26 -43.64
C LEU A 3 -23.73 -12.33 -43.86
N THR A 4 -22.52 -12.09 -43.39
CA THR A 4 -21.42 -13.06 -43.43
C THR A 4 -21.53 -14.06 -42.27
N VAL A 5 -22.21 -13.67 -41.18
CA VAL A 5 -22.39 -14.47 -39.95
C VAL A 5 -23.86 -14.75 -39.61
N PRO A 6 -24.15 -15.75 -38.75
CA PRO A 6 -25.49 -15.97 -38.22
C PRO A 6 -26.03 -14.76 -37.44
N HIS A 7 -27.34 -14.51 -37.51
CA HIS A 7 -27.99 -13.39 -36.80
C HIS A 7 -27.71 -13.34 -35.29
N VAL A 8 -27.49 -14.49 -34.66
CA VAL A 8 -27.18 -14.57 -33.22
C VAL A 8 -25.79 -14.02 -32.91
N VAL A 9 -24.82 -14.23 -33.81
CA VAL A 9 -23.45 -13.74 -33.68
C VAL A 9 -23.45 -12.22 -33.81
N LEU A 10 -24.04 -11.69 -34.89
CA LEU A 10 -24.21 -10.25 -35.07
C LEU A 10 -24.90 -9.56 -33.87
N LEU A 11 -25.94 -10.19 -33.31
CA LEU A 11 -26.60 -9.65 -32.11
C LEU A 11 -25.65 -9.58 -30.91
N ALA A 12 -24.84 -10.62 -30.70
CA ALA A 12 -23.85 -10.67 -29.63
C ALA A 12 -22.78 -9.58 -29.82
N ASP A 13 -22.28 -9.38 -31.05
CA ASP A 13 -21.23 -8.40 -31.33
C ASP A 13 -21.74 -6.97 -31.22
N ILE A 14 -22.99 -6.69 -31.63
CA ILE A 14 -23.65 -5.40 -31.36
C ILE A 14 -23.77 -5.15 -29.85
N VAL A 15 -24.20 -6.15 -29.07
CA VAL A 15 -24.34 -6.01 -27.61
C VAL A 15 -22.96 -5.75 -26.97
N LEU A 16 -21.93 -6.50 -27.36
CA LEU A 16 -20.57 -6.33 -26.86
C LEU A 16 -20.01 -4.94 -27.21
N PHE A 17 -20.22 -4.48 -28.44
CA PHE A 17 -19.86 -3.12 -28.86
C PHE A 17 -20.50 -2.06 -27.96
N LEU A 18 -21.81 -2.16 -27.70
CA LEU A 18 -22.52 -1.20 -26.86
C LEU A 18 -22.02 -1.22 -25.40
N VAL A 19 -21.81 -2.40 -24.82
CA VAL A 19 -21.31 -2.56 -23.45
C VAL A 19 -19.90 -2.00 -23.30
N ILE A 20 -18.99 -2.34 -24.21
CA ILE A 20 -17.60 -1.86 -24.17
C ILE A 20 -17.55 -0.35 -24.41
N SER A 21 -18.34 0.18 -25.34
CA SER A 21 -18.45 1.62 -25.59
C SER A 21 -18.97 2.37 -24.37
N TYR A 22 -20.00 1.84 -23.71
CA TYR A 22 -20.51 2.41 -22.46
C TYR A 22 -19.44 2.41 -21.35
N ALA A 23 -18.72 1.30 -21.18
CA ALA A 23 -17.64 1.19 -20.21
C ALA A 23 -16.49 2.19 -20.51
N ALA A 24 -16.11 2.34 -21.78
CA ALA A 24 -15.11 3.32 -22.21
C ALA A 24 -15.54 4.75 -21.86
N VAL A 25 -16.76 5.15 -22.23
CA VAL A 25 -17.30 6.49 -21.92
C VAL A 25 -17.40 6.70 -20.41
N TYR A 26 -17.82 5.69 -19.66
CA TYR A 26 -17.89 5.75 -18.20
C TYR A 26 -16.52 5.95 -17.55
N ALA A 27 -15.49 5.26 -18.05
CA ALA A 27 -14.11 5.43 -17.60
C ALA A 27 -13.57 6.82 -17.94
N ILE A 28 -13.78 7.28 -19.19
CA ILE A 28 -13.35 8.63 -19.65
C ILE A 28 -13.95 9.73 -18.78
N LYS A 29 -15.25 9.65 -18.45
CA LYS A 29 -15.93 10.62 -17.57
C LYS A 29 -15.40 10.67 -16.14
N ARG A 30 -14.59 9.69 -15.73
CA ARG A 30 -14.03 9.58 -14.38
C ARG A 30 -12.53 9.85 -14.32
N ILE A 31 -11.89 10.15 -15.45
CA ILE A 31 -10.50 10.60 -15.48
C ILE A 31 -10.38 11.88 -14.63
N HIS A 32 -9.32 11.98 -13.83
CA HIS A 32 -9.02 13.04 -12.86
C HIS A 32 -10.01 13.19 -11.70
N ARG A 33 -10.92 12.23 -11.50
CA ARG A 33 -11.87 12.26 -10.36
C ARG A 33 -11.27 11.68 -9.08
N TYR A 34 -10.19 10.91 -9.20
CA TYR A 34 -9.59 10.16 -8.10
C TYR A 34 -8.13 10.56 -7.87
N GLY A 35 -7.59 10.18 -6.73
CA GLY A 35 -6.17 10.30 -6.44
C GLY A 35 -5.34 9.23 -7.16
N GLU A 36 -4.03 9.42 -7.18
CA GLU A 36 -3.07 8.39 -7.58
C GLU A 36 -3.07 7.25 -6.54
N PRO A 37 -2.94 5.96 -6.93
CA PRO A 37 -2.65 5.43 -8.27
C PRO A 37 -3.89 5.12 -9.12
N LEU A 38 -5.09 5.35 -8.59
CA LEU A 38 -6.34 5.00 -9.27
C LEU A 38 -6.56 5.83 -10.53
N ASP A 39 -6.11 7.08 -10.54
CA ASP A 39 -6.28 7.96 -11.70
C ASP A 39 -5.49 7.49 -12.93
N ARG A 40 -4.20 7.13 -12.77
CA ARG A 40 -3.40 6.50 -13.84
C ARG A 40 -4.02 5.22 -14.36
N PHE A 41 -4.55 4.39 -13.47
CA PHE A 41 -5.26 3.17 -13.86
C PHE A 41 -6.47 3.49 -14.74
N ILE A 42 -7.30 4.46 -14.35
CA ILE A 42 -8.48 4.86 -15.12
C ILE A 42 -8.09 5.40 -16.49
N ILE A 43 -7.01 6.17 -16.62
CA ILE A 43 -6.51 6.66 -17.91
C ILE A 43 -6.14 5.50 -18.83
N ILE A 44 -5.34 4.54 -18.34
CA ILE A 44 -4.90 3.38 -19.12
C ILE A 44 -6.11 2.52 -19.52
N ILE A 45 -7.03 2.26 -18.60
CA ILE A 45 -8.23 1.46 -18.86
C ILE A 45 -9.15 2.18 -19.86
N ALA A 46 -9.35 3.49 -19.73
CA ALA A 46 -10.16 4.26 -20.66
C ALA A 46 -9.61 4.19 -22.10
N ALA A 47 -8.30 4.38 -22.28
CA ALA A 47 -7.65 4.25 -23.58
C ALA A 47 -7.79 2.83 -24.14
N SER A 48 -7.59 1.82 -23.29
CA SER A 48 -7.66 0.40 -23.70
C SER A 48 -9.08 -0.01 -24.09
N LEU A 49 -10.09 0.42 -23.34
CA LEU A 49 -11.51 0.17 -23.65
C LEU A 49 -11.96 0.92 -24.90
N PHE A 50 -11.42 2.11 -25.15
CA PHE A 50 -11.68 2.84 -26.39
C PHE A 50 -11.14 2.07 -27.62
N LEU A 51 -9.92 1.51 -27.53
CA LEU A 51 -9.38 0.65 -28.59
C LEU A 51 -10.23 -0.61 -28.80
N ALA A 52 -10.70 -1.25 -27.71
CA ALA A 52 -11.62 -2.39 -27.83
C ALA A 52 -12.96 -2.00 -28.46
N ALA A 53 -13.51 -0.83 -28.13
CA ALA A 53 -14.75 -0.34 -28.74
C ALA A 53 -14.57 -0.10 -30.25
N ALA A 54 -13.42 0.45 -30.66
CA ALA A 54 -13.09 0.61 -32.08
C ALA A 54 -12.93 -0.74 -32.79
N GLY A 55 -12.28 -1.72 -32.17
CA GLY A 55 -12.19 -3.09 -32.69
C GLY A 55 -13.56 -3.73 -32.87
N ARG A 56 -14.44 -3.59 -31.86
CA ARG A 56 -15.83 -4.09 -31.92
C ARG A 56 -16.69 -3.40 -32.97
N LEU A 57 -16.42 -2.13 -33.25
CA LEU A 57 -17.11 -1.44 -34.34
C LEU A 57 -16.70 -2.01 -35.70
N LEU A 58 -15.42 -2.33 -35.88
CA LEU A 58 -14.94 -2.97 -37.12
C LEU A 58 -15.50 -4.38 -37.30
N ASP A 59 -15.57 -5.16 -36.21
CA ASP A 59 -16.17 -6.50 -36.14
C ASP A 59 -17.64 -6.48 -36.63
N VAL A 60 -18.45 -5.56 -36.10
CA VAL A 60 -19.85 -5.36 -36.54
C VAL A 60 -19.94 -4.90 -38.00
N ILE A 61 -18.95 -4.17 -38.51
CA ILE A 61 -18.90 -3.78 -39.92
C ILE A 61 -18.58 -4.99 -40.80
N ASP A 62 -17.60 -5.82 -40.42
CA ASP A 62 -17.19 -7.03 -41.15
C ASP A 62 -18.33 -8.06 -41.28
N ASP A 63 -19.21 -8.13 -40.28
CA ASP A 63 -20.42 -8.97 -40.30
C ASP A 63 -21.42 -8.63 -41.43
N VAL A 64 -21.41 -7.37 -41.91
CA VAL A 64 -22.37 -6.85 -42.89
C VAL A 64 -21.75 -6.46 -44.23
N THR A 65 -20.41 -6.38 -44.30
CA THR A 65 -19.65 -6.10 -45.51
C THR A 65 -19.02 -7.37 -46.10
N GLU A 66 -18.45 -7.26 -47.30
CA GLU A 66 -17.64 -8.36 -47.84
C GLU A 66 -16.35 -8.49 -47.03
N PRO A 67 -15.85 -9.71 -46.78
CA PRO A 67 -14.67 -9.93 -45.95
C PRO A 67 -13.45 -9.18 -46.52
N ASP A 68 -12.92 -8.23 -45.76
CA ASP A 68 -11.73 -7.46 -46.12
C ASP A 68 -10.55 -7.83 -45.20
N PRO A 69 -9.45 -8.39 -45.73
CA PRO A 69 -8.28 -8.76 -44.93
C PRO A 69 -7.64 -7.58 -44.19
N VAL A 70 -7.83 -6.35 -44.67
CA VAL A 70 -7.35 -5.13 -44.00
C VAL A 70 -8.15 -4.84 -42.73
N ILE A 71 -9.48 -4.98 -42.77
CA ILE A 71 -10.38 -4.77 -41.63
C ILE A 71 -10.07 -5.80 -40.55
N PHE A 72 -9.98 -7.08 -40.94
CA PHE A 72 -9.61 -8.17 -40.04
C PHE A 72 -8.25 -7.95 -39.36
N SER A 73 -7.25 -7.50 -40.11
CA SER A 73 -5.92 -7.18 -39.54
C SER A 73 -5.98 -6.01 -38.57
N ALA A 74 -6.76 -4.97 -38.89
CA ALA A 74 -6.93 -3.81 -38.03
C ALA A 74 -7.65 -4.17 -36.71
N GLU A 75 -8.69 -4.99 -36.79
CA GLU A 75 -9.41 -5.54 -35.64
C GLU A 75 -8.46 -6.29 -34.68
N GLN A 76 -7.66 -7.22 -35.20
CA GLN A 76 -6.68 -7.97 -34.40
C GLN A 76 -5.67 -7.07 -33.69
N VAL A 77 -5.17 -6.06 -34.40
CA VAL A 77 -4.22 -5.09 -33.84
C VAL A 77 -4.86 -4.28 -32.71
N LEU A 78 -6.09 -3.81 -32.91
CA LEU A 78 -6.83 -3.05 -31.88
C LEU A 78 -7.08 -3.89 -30.63
N TYR A 79 -7.51 -5.15 -30.79
CA TYR A 79 -7.71 -6.06 -29.66
C TYR A 79 -6.39 -6.41 -28.96
N PHE A 80 -5.32 -6.64 -29.71
CA PHE A 80 -4.00 -6.91 -29.14
C PHE A 80 -3.55 -5.79 -28.19
N PHE A 81 -3.60 -4.53 -28.66
CA PHE A 81 -3.22 -3.39 -27.84
C PHE A 81 -4.19 -3.12 -26.69
N SER A 82 -5.49 -3.35 -26.89
CA SER A 82 -6.48 -3.24 -25.83
C SER A 82 -6.22 -4.22 -24.68
N ILE A 83 -6.01 -5.50 -25.00
CA ILE A 83 -5.75 -6.55 -24.00
C ILE A 83 -4.47 -6.25 -23.23
N ILE A 84 -3.40 -5.87 -23.93
CA ILE A 84 -2.13 -5.47 -23.29
C ILE A 84 -2.34 -4.28 -22.37
N GLY A 85 -3.08 -3.26 -22.81
CA GLY A 85 -3.34 -2.07 -22.01
C GLY A 85 -4.15 -2.37 -20.76
N VAL A 86 -5.20 -3.22 -20.85
CA VAL A 86 -5.97 -3.67 -19.68
C VAL A 86 -5.10 -4.47 -18.72
N ALA A 87 -4.32 -5.42 -19.22
CA ALA A 87 -3.43 -6.24 -18.39
C ALA A 87 -2.37 -5.38 -17.69
N TYR A 88 -1.71 -4.48 -18.42
CA TYR A 88 -0.73 -3.54 -17.88
C TYR A 88 -1.37 -2.61 -16.84
N GLY A 89 -2.55 -2.06 -17.13
CA GLY A 89 -3.29 -1.21 -16.20
C GLY A 89 -3.55 -1.93 -14.88
N LEU A 90 -4.09 -3.15 -14.94
CA LEU A 90 -4.39 -3.94 -13.74
C LEU A 90 -3.13 -4.27 -12.93
N LEU A 91 -2.06 -4.74 -13.58
CA LEU A 91 -0.80 -5.06 -12.92
C LEU A 91 -0.14 -3.82 -12.31
N SER A 92 -0.14 -2.70 -13.04
CA SER A 92 0.39 -1.42 -12.57
C SER A 92 -0.38 -0.89 -11.36
N TYR A 93 -1.72 -1.00 -11.38
CA TYR A 93 -2.56 -0.61 -10.27
C TYR A 93 -2.30 -1.46 -9.02
N ILE A 94 -2.33 -2.79 -9.15
CA ILE A 94 -2.07 -3.72 -8.03
C ILE A 94 -0.69 -3.45 -7.43
N SER A 95 0.36 -3.37 -8.25
CA SER A 95 1.72 -3.08 -7.80
C SER A 95 1.84 -1.71 -7.11
N SER A 96 1.13 -0.69 -7.61
CA SER A 96 1.13 0.65 -7.01
C SER A 96 0.40 0.69 -5.68
N VAL A 97 -0.72 -0.02 -5.56
CA VAL A 97 -1.49 -0.16 -4.32
C VAL A 97 -0.71 -0.95 -3.29
N GLU A 98 -0.12 -2.09 -3.69
CA GLU A 98 0.71 -2.92 -2.82
C GLU A 98 1.89 -2.12 -2.26
N ARG A 99 2.62 -1.37 -3.09
CA ARG A 99 3.73 -0.53 -2.64
C ARG A 99 3.32 0.64 -1.72
N ARG A 100 2.07 1.12 -1.80
CA ARG A 100 1.60 2.21 -0.94
C ARG A 100 1.04 1.69 0.39
N ILE A 101 0.31 0.58 0.36
CA ILE A 101 -0.30 -0.02 1.56
C ILE A 101 0.72 -0.83 2.36
N LEU A 102 1.61 -1.55 1.66
CA LEU A 102 2.69 -2.35 2.21
C LEU A 102 3.99 -1.84 1.57
N PRO A 103 4.53 -0.71 2.04
CA PRO A 103 5.76 -0.21 1.47
C PRO A 103 6.80 -1.34 1.51
N ALA A 104 7.43 -1.61 0.37
CA ALA A 104 8.36 -2.73 0.23
C ALA A 104 9.55 -2.48 1.17
N PRO A 105 9.89 -3.40 2.09
CA PRO A 105 10.90 -3.16 3.13
C PRO A 105 12.16 -2.59 2.49
N VAL A 106 12.67 -1.48 3.03
CA VAL A 106 13.95 -0.89 2.57
C VAL A 106 14.96 -2.02 2.47
N LYS A 107 15.51 -2.21 1.27
CA LYS A 107 16.50 -3.26 1.02
C LYS A 107 17.76 -2.89 1.80
N GLY A 108 18.04 -3.68 2.82
CA GLY A 108 19.18 -3.51 3.70
C GLY A 108 19.32 -4.76 4.56
N VAL A 109 20.57 -5.17 4.75
CA VAL A 109 20.91 -6.20 5.75
C VAL A 109 20.56 -5.60 7.11
N GLY A 110 19.90 -6.39 7.96
CA GLY A 110 19.66 -5.98 9.34
C GLY A 110 20.95 -5.57 10.03
N SER A 111 20.86 -4.69 11.02
CA SER A 111 22.01 -4.40 11.88
C SER A 111 21.92 -5.18 13.18
N ASP A 112 23.05 -5.75 13.61
CA ASP A 112 23.23 -6.30 14.95
C ASP A 112 23.48 -5.20 16.00
N ASP A 113 23.57 -3.92 15.58
CA ASP A 113 23.75 -2.75 16.45
C ASP A 113 22.50 -2.45 17.28
N LEU A 114 21.38 -3.11 17.02
CA LEU A 114 20.12 -2.90 17.75
C LEU A 114 19.93 -4.01 18.78
N SER A 115 19.56 -3.62 20.01
CA SER A 115 19.14 -4.56 21.04
C SER A 115 17.73 -5.07 20.72
N PRO A 116 17.52 -6.39 20.51
CA PRO A 116 16.19 -6.92 20.23
C PRO A 116 15.27 -6.79 21.44
N GLY A 117 14.02 -6.41 21.21
CA GLY A 117 13.05 -6.23 22.30
C GLY A 117 12.02 -5.15 22.02
N GLY A 118 11.18 -4.90 23.03
CA GLY A 118 10.18 -3.84 23.04
C GLY A 118 10.58 -2.74 24.01
N TYR A 119 10.71 -1.51 23.53
CA TYR A 119 11.13 -0.34 24.29
C TYR A 119 10.02 0.72 24.30
N LEU A 120 9.92 1.42 25.42
CA LEU A 120 8.97 2.50 25.64
C LEU A 120 9.72 3.80 25.90
N TYR A 121 9.56 4.77 25.01
CA TYR A 121 10.19 6.09 25.13
C TYR A 121 9.15 7.18 25.39
N THR A 122 9.38 7.95 26.46
CA THR A 122 8.48 9.01 26.95
C THR A 122 9.15 10.39 27.00
N GLY A 123 10.33 10.52 26.39
CA GLY A 123 11.11 11.76 26.38
C GLY A 123 10.76 12.70 25.23
N GLU A 124 11.32 13.90 25.26
CA GLU A 124 11.18 14.93 24.22
C GLU A 124 12.37 14.91 23.22
N GLY A 125 13.04 13.77 23.08
CA GLY A 125 14.19 13.63 22.18
C GLY A 125 13.78 13.49 20.72
N GLU A 126 14.61 14.02 19.83
CA GLU A 126 14.41 13.93 18.39
C GLU A 126 14.69 12.49 17.92
N VAL A 127 13.62 11.73 17.69
CA VAL A 127 13.66 10.38 17.08
C VAL A 127 14.44 10.36 15.76
N GLN A 128 14.49 11.50 15.09
CA GLN A 128 15.28 11.74 13.88
C GLN A 128 16.78 11.54 14.11
N GLU A 129 17.33 11.93 15.27
CA GLU A 129 18.74 11.66 15.61
C GLU A 129 19.02 10.17 15.75
N LEU A 130 18.10 9.42 16.38
CA LEU A 130 18.22 7.97 16.48
C LEU A 130 18.22 7.35 15.08
N ILE A 131 17.25 7.73 14.24
CA ILE A 131 17.14 7.22 12.87
C ILE A 131 18.42 7.52 12.06
N ALA A 132 18.97 8.74 12.19
CA ALA A 132 20.21 9.11 11.53
C ALA A 132 21.41 8.28 11.99
N SER A 133 21.43 7.86 13.26
CA SER A 133 22.51 7.03 13.83
C SER A 133 22.39 5.54 13.48
N VAL A 134 21.19 5.07 13.14
CA VAL A 134 20.91 3.65 12.88
C VAL A 134 21.08 3.35 11.39
N LYS A 135 22.03 2.48 11.05
CA LYS A 135 22.23 2.02 9.66
C LYS A 135 21.24 0.92 9.23
N ALA A 136 20.42 0.42 10.16
CA ALA A 136 19.41 -0.59 9.86
C ALA A 136 18.20 0.02 9.12
N PRO A 137 17.47 -0.81 8.36
CA PRO A 137 16.13 -0.47 7.89
C PRO A 137 15.20 -0.13 9.05
N VAL A 138 14.47 0.98 8.93
CA VAL A 138 13.49 1.45 9.92
C VAL A 138 12.09 1.52 9.30
N LEU A 139 11.09 0.99 9.99
CA LEU A 139 9.67 1.20 9.68
C LEU A 139 9.07 2.14 10.73
N VAL A 140 8.49 3.25 10.30
CA VAL A 140 7.81 4.21 11.19
C VAL A 140 6.32 4.22 10.89
N VAL A 141 5.52 3.78 11.86
CA VAL A 141 4.06 3.88 11.84
C VAL A 141 3.66 5.23 12.43
N THR A 142 3.27 6.19 11.58
CA THR A 142 3.08 7.59 11.99
C THR A 142 1.89 8.24 11.29
N ARG A 143 1.34 9.30 11.89
CA ARG A 143 0.40 10.22 11.21
C ARG A 143 1.09 11.25 10.33
N SER A 144 2.38 11.46 10.51
CA SER A 144 3.14 12.54 9.86
C SER A 144 4.30 11.98 9.02
N PRO A 145 4.03 11.19 7.96
CA PRO A 145 5.08 10.50 7.19
C PRO A 145 6.10 11.47 6.57
N TRP A 146 5.69 12.71 6.29
CA TRP A 146 6.57 13.76 5.77
C TRP A 146 7.76 14.07 6.68
N LYS A 147 7.66 13.86 8.00
CA LYS A 147 8.77 14.08 8.95
C LYS A 147 9.98 13.17 8.72
N TYR A 148 9.79 12.07 7.99
CA TYR A 148 10.80 11.03 7.81
C TYR A 148 11.19 10.82 6.34
N LYS A 149 10.69 11.66 5.41
CA LYS A 149 10.94 11.51 3.97
C LYS A 149 12.41 11.70 3.57
N GLU A 150 13.19 12.37 4.39
CA GLU A 150 14.60 12.69 4.13
C GLU A 150 15.54 11.51 4.44
N PHE A 151 15.07 10.47 5.12
CA PHE A 151 15.88 9.32 5.50
C PHE A 151 15.74 8.18 4.51
N GLU A 152 16.85 7.80 3.86
CA GLU A 152 16.87 6.73 2.86
C GLU A 152 16.62 5.34 3.47
N ASN A 153 16.98 5.14 4.74
CA ASN A 153 16.79 3.88 5.44
C ASN A 153 15.40 3.74 6.09
N VAL A 154 14.53 4.75 5.93
CA VAL A 154 13.21 4.79 6.56
C VAL A 154 12.11 4.49 5.57
N GLN A 155 11.23 3.62 6.01
CA GLN A 155 9.93 3.38 5.45
C GLN A 155 8.86 3.95 6.37
N THR A 156 7.87 4.66 5.84
CA THR A 156 6.74 5.16 6.63
C THR A 156 5.47 4.40 6.29
N LEU A 157 4.73 3.98 7.31
CA LEU A 157 3.36 3.50 7.20
C LEU A 157 2.45 4.62 7.70
N TRP A 158 1.72 5.25 6.78
CA TRP A 158 0.88 6.39 7.11
C TRP A 158 -0.44 5.95 7.74
N VAL A 159 -0.66 6.36 8.98
CA VAL A 159 -1.92 6.13 9.69
C VAL A 159 -2.84 7.34 9.50
N THR A 160 -3.97 7.14 8.82
CA THR A 160 -4.95 8.22 8.58
C THR A 160 -6.36 7.64 8.42
N GLN A 161 -7.36 8.41 8.85
CA GLN A 161 -8.78 8.14 8.58
C GLN A 161 -9.25 8.69 7.22
N ALA A 162 -8.51 9.65 6.68
CA ALA A 162 -8.85 10.35 5.45
C ALA A 162 -7.82 10.03 4.37
N GLY A 163 -8.27 9.45 3.26
CA GLY A 163 -7.46 9.19 2.07
C GLY A 163 -7.38 7.72 1.68
N GLU A 164 -7.22 7.46 0.38
CA GLU A 164 -7.07 6.10 -0.18
C GLU A 164 -5.64 5.54 0.00
N GLU A 165 -4.67 6.38 0.38
CA GLU A 165 -3.24 6.03 0.40
C GLU A 165 -2.71 5.58 1.77
N GLY A 166 -3.48 5.72 2.85
CA GLY A 166 -3.04 5.40 4.21
C GLY A 166 -3.88 4.32 4.90
N VAL A 167 -3.35 3.77 6.00
CA VAL A 167 -4.01 2.73 6.77
C VAL A 167 -4.86 3.37 7.88
N GLY A 168 -6.14 3.02 7.91
CA GLY A 168 -7.04 3.43 8.98
C GLY A 168 -6.54 2.96 10.35
N PRO A 169 -6.56 3.79 11.40
CA PRO A 169 -6.07 3.41 12.73
C PRO A 169 -6.85 2.25 13.37
N THR A 170 -8.07 1.94 12.89
CA THR A 170 -8.86 0.77 13.31
C THR A 170 -8.39 -0.54 12.68
N ARG A 171 -7.59 -0.48 11.60
CA ARG A 171 -7.09 -1.66 10.87
C ARG A 171 -5.78 -2.17 11.48
N LEU A 172 -5.78 -2.45 12.78
CA LEU A 172 -4.60 -2.95 13.51
C LEU A 172 -3.98 -4.19 12.87
N HIS A 173 -4.81 -5.07 12.26
CA HIS A 173 -4.34 -6.26 11.55
C HIS A 173 -3.43 -5.93 10.35
N VAL A 174 -3.72 -4.86 9.59
CA VAL A 174 -2.89 -4.45 8.44
C VAL A 174 -1.56 -3.88 8.93
N ILE A 175 -1.59 -3.06 9.98
CA ILE A 175 -0.39 -2.49 10.60
C ILE A 175 0.50 -3.62 11.13
N LEU A 176 -0.12 -4.63 11.77
CA LEU A 176 0.57 -5.82 12.29
C LEU A 176 1.25 -6.58 11.15
N GLU A 177 0.51 -6.91 10.09
CA GLU A 177 1.04 -7.65 8.95
C GLU A 177 2.20 -6.90 8.26
N ALA A 178 2.06 -5.58 8.07
CA ALA A 178 3.10 -4.74 7.49
C ALA A 178 4.38 -4.75 8.34
N ALA A 179 4.27 -4.56 9.66
CA ALA A 179 5.41 -4.56 10.57
C ALA A 179 6.05 -5.95 10.72
N VAL A 180 5.25 -7.02 10.78
CA VAL A 180 5.77 -8.39 10.84
C VAL A 180 6.50 -8.75 9.55
N SER A 181 5.92 -8.42 8.40
CA SER A 181 6.56 -8.63 7.09
C SER A 181 7.89 -7.88 7.00
N PHE A 182 7.91 -6.62 7.47
CA PHE A 182 9.12 -5.82 7.55
C PHE A 182 10.20 -6.50 8.40
N MET A 183 9.85 -6.98 9.60
CA MET A 183 10.78 -7.60 10.54
C MET A 183 11.38 -8.94 10.08
N ARG A 184 10.83 -9.61 9.05
CA ARG A 184 11.33 -10.91 8.56
C ARG A 184 12.79 -10.91 8.14
N GLY A 185 13.35 -9.75 7.76
CA GLY A 185 14.77 -9.61 7.41
C GLY A 185 15.74 -9.60 8.59
N GLY A 186 15.23 -9.56 9.84
CA GLY A 186 15.99 -9.50 11.09
C GLY A 186 16.81 -8.23 11.29
N GLY A 187 17.14 -7.87 12.54
CA GLY A 187 17.97 -6.70 12.86
C GLY A 187 17.38 -5.37 12.37
N ARG A 188 16.05 -5.22 12.39
CA ARG A 188 15.34 -4.02 11.91
C ARG A 188 14.70 -3.26 13.06
N LEU A 189 14.40 -1.98 12.85
CA LEU A 189 13.73 -1.14 13.83
C LEU A 189 12.30 -0.83 13.38
N VAL A 190 11.31 -1.09 14.22
CA VAL A 190 9.92 -0.66 14.04
C VAL A 190 9.60 0.40 15.09
N ILE A 191 9.13 1.56 14.67
CA ILE A 191 8.76 2.68 15.53
C ILE A 191 7.26 2.94 15.42
N ILE A 192 6.57 3.01 16.56
CA ILE A 192 5.16 3.44 16.65
C ILE A 192 5.14 4.90 17.14
N ASP A 193 4.89 5.83 16.21
CA ASP A 193 4.84 7.30 16.37
C ASP A 193 3.41 7.84 16.23
N CYS A 194 2.42 7.12 16.76
CA CYS A 194 1.03 7.56 16.77
C CYS A 194 0.18 6.74 17.75
N LEU A 195 0.75 6.31 18.86
CA LEU A 195 0.06 5.44 19.81
C LEU A 195 -1.24 6.07 20.34
N GLU A 196 -1.23 7.39 20.58
CA GLU A 196 -2.39 8.17 20.99
C GLU A 196 -3.58 8.00 20.06
N VAL A 197 -3.31 7.90 18.75
CA VAL A 197 -4.35 7.77 17.73
C VAL A 197 -4.87 6.35 17.70
N LEU A 198 -3.99 5.35 17.80
CA LEU A 198 -4.40 3.96 17.84
C LEU A 198 -5.33 3.71 19.04
N ILE A 199 -5.03 4.31 20.19
CA ILE A 199 -5.87 4.21 21.40
C ILE A 199 -7.11 5.10 21.32
N LEU A 200 -7.07 6.22 20.60
CA LEU A 200 -8.27 7.04 20.40
C LEU A 200 -9.34 6.31 19.57
N TYR A 201 -8.90 5.56 18.55
CA TYR A 201 -9.80 4.87 17.62
C TYR A 201 -10.11 3.41 17.99
N ASN A 202 -9.37 2.83 18.93
CA ASN A 202 -9.57 1.46 19.41
C ASN A 202 -9.51 1.44 20.94
N ASP A 203 -10.07 0.41 21.59
CA ASP A 203 -9.87 0.28 23.03
C ASP A 203 -8.40 -0.05 23.37
N PHE A 204 -7.93 0.44 24.52
CA PHE A 204 -6.56 0.20 24.99
C PHE A 204 -6.21 -1.30 25.05
N SER A 205 -7.15 -2.17 25.39
CA SER A 205 -6.86 -3.61 25.51
C SER A 205 -6.55 -4.24 24.16
N SER A 206 -7.25 -3.82 23.11
CA SER A 206 -6.99 -4.23 21.74
C SER A 206 -5.65 -3.71 21.22
N VAL A 207 -5.32 -2.45 21.49
CA VAL A 207 -4.00 -1.88 21.15
C VAL A 207 -2.89 -2.60 21.92
N PHE A 208 -3.08 -2.85 23.22
CA PHE A 208 -2.10 -3.55 24.05
C PHE A 208 -1.81 -4.96 23.51
N ARG A 209 -2.84 -5.76 23.18
CA ARG A 209 -2.65 -7.08 22.56
C ARG A 209 -1.90 -7.00 21.24
N PHE A 210 -2.24 -6.01 20.40
CA PHE A 210 -1.54 -5.74 19.15
C PHE A 210 -0.06 -5.43 19.37
N LEU A 211 0.26 -4.54 20.32
CA LEU A 211 1.65 -4.17 20.64
C LEU A 211 2.44 -5.34 21.25
N SER A 212 1.84 -6.12 22.15
CA SER A 212 2.47 -7.34 22.70
C SER A 212 2.78 -8.33 21.57
N THR A 213 1.84 -8.54 20.65
CA THR A 213 2.07 -9.41 19.48
C THR A 213 3.23 -8.90 18.63
N LEU A 214 3.31 -7.58 18.37
CA LEU A 214 4.44 -6.99 17.65
C LEU A 214 5.77 -7.19 18.38
N LYS A 215 5.79 -7.04 19.71
CA LYS A 215 6.98 -7.28 20.52
C LYS A 215 7.46 -8.72 20.38
N ASP A 216 6.56 -9.69 20.46
CA ASP A 216 6.90 -11.11 20.31
C ASP A 216 7.55 -11.39 18.95
N TYR A 217 7.00 -10.81 17.88
CA TYR A 217 7.60 -10.89 16.55
C TYR A 217 8.96 -10.17 16.46
N ALA A 218 9.11 -9.01 17.10
CA ALA A 218 10.37 -8.29 17.15
C ALA A 218 11.46 -9.13 17.82
N VAL A 219 11.17 -9.72 18.99
CA VAL A 219 12.09 -10.61 19.70
C VAL A 219 12.44 -11.83 18.85
N SER A 220 11.45 -12.51 18.27
CA SER A 220 11.66 -13.72 17.47
C SER A 220 12.52 -13.48 16.22
N SER A 221 12.43 -12.29 15.63
CA SER A 221 13.18 -11.89 14.44
C SER A 221 14.50 -11.18 14.75
N ARG A 222 14.89 -11.06 16.03
CA ARG A 222 16.01 -10.20 16.47
C ARG A 222 15.90 -8.75 15.99
N SER A 223 14.67 -8.26 15.88
CA SER A 223 14.34 -6.88 15.56
C SER A 223 13.96 -6.12 16.84
N THR A 224 13.82 -4.81 16.70
CA THR A 224 13.53 -3.91 17.81
C THR A 224 12.22 -3.18 17.55
N LEU A 225 11.37 -3.12 18.57
CA LEU A 225 10.14 -2.33 18.59
C LEU A 225 10.31 -1.17 19.55
N LEU A 226 10.12 0.06 19.06
CA LEU A 226 10.17 1.29 19.83
C LEU A 226 8.78 1.95 19.83
N LEU A 227 8.23 2.15 21.02
CA LEU A 227 6.99 2.88 21.21
C LEU A 227 7.29 4.31 21.65
N LEU A 228 6.80 5.28 20.88
CA LEU A 228 6.85 6.68 21.26
C LEU A 228 5.53 7.07 21.91
N VAL A 229 5.62 7.57 23.13
CA VAL A 229 4.45 7.90 23.93
C VAL A 229 4.59 9.31 24.48
N GLY A 230 3.66 10.18 24.11
CA GLY A 230 3.57 11.52 24.69
C GLY A 230 3.21 11.44 26.18
N ARG A 231 3.70 12.41 26.96
CA ARG A 231 3.51 12.44 28.42
C ARG A 231 2.05 12.41 28.86
N ASP A 232 1.15 12.96 28.03
CA ASP A 232 -0.29 13.09 28.32
C ASP A 232 -1.16 12.07 27.58
N THR A 233 -0.54 11.10 26.91
CA THR A 233 -1.22 10.18 26.00
C THR A 233 -1.99 9.06 26.71
N LEU A 234 -1.57 8.68 27.91
CA LEU A 234 -2.05 7.48 28.60
C LEU A 234 -2.51 7.81 30.02
N ARG A 235 -3.55 7.10 30.48
CA ARG A 235 -3.88 7.09 31.90
C ARG A 235 -2.76 6.39 32.68
N GLU A 236 -2.56 6.77 33.93
CA GLU A 236 -1.47 6.23 34.77
C GLU A 236 -1.49 4.68 34.85
N ARG A 237 -2.68 4.08 34.87
CA ARG A 237 -2.85 2.62 34.86
C ARG A 237 -2.41 1.99 33.54
N GLU A 238 -2.76 2.60 32.41
CA GLU A 238 -2.39 2.14 31.06
C GLU A 238 -0.88 2.25 30.85
N PHE A 239 -0.30 3.36 31.30
CA PHE A 239 1.14 3.56 31.31
C PHE A 239 1.87 2.48 32.10
N LYS A 240 1.41 2.17 33.32
CA LYS A 240 2.02 1.11 34.15
C LYS A 240 1.92 -0.27 33.51
N LEU A 241 0.85 -0.55 32.75
CA LEU A 241 0.73 -1.81 32.02
C LEU A 241 1.72 -1.89 30.86
N LEU A 242 1.84 -0.82 30.06
CA LEU A 242 2.83 -0.75 28.99
C LEU A 242 4.27 -0.79 29.53
N ALA A 243 4.59 -0.06 30.59
CA ALA A 243 5.93 -0.06 31.18
C ALA A 243 6.35 -1.39 31.83
N ARG A 244 5.40 -2.29 32.11
CA ARG A 244 5.70 -3.68 32.53
C ARG A 244 6.00 -4.59 31.34
N GLU A 245 5.38 -4.31 30.20
CA GLU A 245 5.46 -5.12 29.00
C GLU A 245 6.62 -4.71 28.07
N PHE A 246 6.95 -3.41 28.08
CA PHE A 246 7.98 -2.74 27.28
C PHE A 246 8.98 -2.07 28.21
N GLN A 247 10.28 -2.21 27.91
CA GLN A 247 11.34 -1.64 28.73
C GLN A 247 11.33 -0.10 28.62
N PRO A 248 11.06 0.63 29.72
CA PRO A 248 11.08 2.08 29.70
C PRO A 248 12.51 2.59 29.56
N ILE A 249 12.74 3.49 28.60
CA ILE A 249 14.04 4.10 28.31
C ILE A 249 13.95 5.62 28.41
N LYS A 250 15.01 6.25 28.94
CA LYS A 250 15.09 7.72 29.02
C LYS A 250 15.88 8.31 27.86
N ASN A 251 16.82 7.53 27.31
CA ASN A 251 17.63 7.93 26.18
C ASN A 251 17.49 6.89 25.04
N LEU A 252 17.27 7.37 23.82
CA LEU A 252 17.14 6.53 22.63
C LEU A 252 18.42 5.72 22.33
N ARG A 253 19.59 6.19 22.79
CA ARG A 253 20.86 5.47 22.66
C ARG A 253 20.91 4.15 23.44
N GLU A 254 20.06 3.96 24.45
CA GLU A 254 20.00 2.70 25.23
C GLU A 254 19.59 1.50 24.36
N ILE A 255 18.98 1.75 23.21
CA ILE A 255 18.56 0.72 22.25
C ILE A 255 19.75 0.25 21.40
N LEU A 256 20.76 1.10 21.22
CA LEU A 256 21.97 0.77 20.48
C LEU A 256 22.82 -0.17 21.34
N ARG A 257 23.19 -1.32 20.78
CA ARG A 257 24.26 -2.14 21.33
C ARG A 257 25.55 -1.33 21.19
N THR A 258 26.06 -0.81 22.29
CA THR A 258 27.43 -0.32 22.35
C THR A 258 28.35 -1.47 21.96
N SER A 259 28.91 -1.41 20.75
CA SER A 259 30.05 -2.23 20.36
C SER A 259 31.14 -2.03 21.41
N SER A 260 31.43 -3.08 22.18
CA SER A 260 32.68 -3.17 22.94
C SER A 260 33.83 -3.45 22.00
#